data_AF-G4ZXX5-F1
#
_entry.id   AF-G4ZXX5-F1
#
_cell.length_a   1.000
_cell.length_b   1.000
_cell.length_c   1.000
_cell.angle_alpha   90.00
_cell.angle_beta   90.00
_cell.angle_gamma   90.00
#
_symmetry.space_group_name_H-M   'P 1'
#
loop_
_entity.id
_entity.type
_entity.pdbx_description
1 polymer ?
#
loop_
_entity_poly.entity_id
_entity_poly.type
_entity_poly.pdbx_seq_one_letter_code
_entity_poly.pdbx_strand_id
1 'polypeptide(L)'
;MIKRSSAAADGSHTPRFGYLLRLGLESIGVRYVSTDVLRKAKKNQTTEREYWALWRLLHDLVLVMLADFEVDMQEMERLNSKEAVESGLLDPKLHAVQMELVKFYLYEWGFVCTAFYSDAARPSSQVLLLAFAWLVAFSRFFEKQQRYILEVRAMWMSAFRCCFCVC
;
A
#
# COMPACT_ATOMS: atom_id res chain seq x y z
N MET A 1 -48.50 21.87 14.49
CA MET A 1 -47.10 21.98 14.95
C MET A 1 -46.64 20.58 15.39
N ILE A 2 -46.12 19.79 14.45
CA ILE A 2 -45.62 18.43 14.71
C ILE A 2 -44.09 18.48 14.61
N LYS A 3 -43.42 18.28 15.74
CA LYS A 3 -41.97 18.27 15.87
C LYS A 3 -41.49 16.91 15.37
N ARG A 4 -41.02 16.81 14.13
CA ARG A 4 -40.28 15.63 13.66
C ARG A 4 -38.91 15.65 14.32
N SER A 5 -38.71 14.77 15.29
CA SER A 5 -37.38 14.42 15.78
C SER A 5 -36.60 13.83 14.61
N SER A 6 -35.60 14.56 14.11
CA SER A 6 -34.59 13.97 13.25
C SER A 6 -33.81 12.95 14.06
N ALA A 7 -34.09 11.66 13.83
CA ALA A 7 -33.21 10.59 14.23
C ALA A 7 -31.79 10.94 13.75
N ALA A 8 -30.85 10.94 14.69
CA ALA A 8 -29.44 11.15 14.41
C ALA A 8 -29.02 10.19 13.31
N ALA A 9 -28.61 10.75 12.17
CA ALA A 9 -27.96 10.00 11.11
C ALA A 9 -26.65 9.46 11.70
N ASP A 10 -26.66 8.18 12.02
CA ASP A 10 -25.50 7.41 12.45
C ASP A 10 -24.38 7.63 11.43
N GLY A 11 -23.20 8.00 11.92
CA GLY A 11 -22.12 8.59 11.14
C GLY A 11 -21.58 7.64 10.09
N SER A 12 -22.12 7.70 8.87
CA SER A 12 -21.53 7.05 7.70
C SER A 12 -20.17 7.70 7.42
N HIS A 13 -19.09 7.14 7.96
CA HIS A 13 -17.74 7.53 7.61
C HIS A 13 -17.55 7.32 6.10
N THR A 14 -17.63 8.40 5.32
CA THR A 14 -17.29 8.39 3.90
C THR A 14 -15.89 7.80 3.77
N PRO A 15 -15.70 6.71 3.01
CA PRO A 15 -14.40 6.06 2.93
C PRO A 15 -13.39 7.02 2.31
N ARG A 16 -12.41 7.45 3.11
CA ARG A 16 -11.32 8.31 2.64
C ARG A 16 -10.37 7.47 1.79
N PHE A 17 -9.81 8.05 0.72
CA PHE A 17 -8.85 7.38 -0.17
C PHE A 17 -7.71 6.70 0.59
N GLY A 18 -7.18 7.33 1.65
CA GLY A 18 -6.13 6.73 2.48
C GLY A 18 -6.54 5.43 3.19
N TYR A 19 -7.82 5.25 3.52
CA TYR A 19 -8.32 4.01 4.09
C TYR A 19 -8.43 2.91 3.03
N LEU A 20 -8.92 3.24 1.84
CA LEU A 20 -8.94 2.30 0.70
C LEU A 20 -7.54 1.84 0.32
N LEU A 21 -6.60 2.78 0.27
CA LEU A 21 -5.19 2.49 0.00
C LEU A 21 -4.60 1.54 1.03
N ARG A 22 -4.87 1.79 2.32
CA ARG A 22 -4.43 0.90 3.40
C ARG A 22 -4.98 -0.52 3.22
N LEU A 23 -6.28 -0.65 2.97
CA LEU A 23 -6.89 -1.97 2.77
C LEU A 23 -6.32 -2.72 1.56
N GLY A 24 -6.08 -2.02 0.44
CA GLY A 24 -5.46 -2.62 -0.73
C GLY A 24 -4.02 -3.04 -0.49
N LEU A 25 -3.24 -2.30 0.31
CA LEU A 25 -1.89 -2.73 0.70
C LEU A 25 -1.93 -3.94 1.64
N GLU A 26 -2.83 -3.93 2.62
CA GLU A 26 -2.99 -5.06 3.55
C GLU A 26 -3.44 -6.34 2.82
N SER A 27 -4.20 -6.23 1.73
CA SER A 27 -4.67 -7.37 0.93
C SER A 27 -3.57 -8.08 0.15
N ILE A 28 -2.40 -7.45 0.01
CA ILE A 28 -1.20 -8.04 -0.60
C ILE A 28 -0.10 -8.28 0.45
N GLY A 29 -0.45 -8.32 1.74
CA GLY A 29 0.49 -8.58 2.83
C GLY A 29 1.36 -7.39 3.24
N VAL A 30 1.16 -6.21 2.65
CA VAL A 30 1.93 -5.01 3.01
C VAL A 30 1.34 -4.39 4.29
N ARG A 31 1.97 -4.69 5.42
CA ARG A 31 1.64 -4.11 6.74
C ARG A 31 2.74 -3.22 7.33
N TYR A 32 3.91 -3.19 6.68
CA TYR A 32 5.10 -2.48 7.16
C TYR A 32 5.16 -0.99 6.71
N VAL A 33 4.31 -0.55 5.78
CA VAL A 33 4.16 0.87 5.39
C VAL A 33 2.81 1.40 5.85
N SER A 34 2.84 2.44 6.68
CA SER A 34 1.62 3.13 7.12
C SER A 34 1.30 4.33 6.22
N THR A 35 0.05 4.80 6.29
CA THR A 35 -0.33 6.04 5.58
C THR A 35 0.42 7.28 6.08
N ASP A 36 1.02 7.24 7.28
CA ASP A 36 1.88 8.32 7.78
C ASP A 36 3.20 8.40 7.03
N VAL A 37 3.81 7.24 6.71
CA VAL A 37 5.03 7.16 5.90
C VAL A 37 4.80 7.80 4.53
N LEU A 38 3.65 7.54 3.91
CA LEU A 38 3.29 8.16 2.62
C LEU A 38 3.13 9.68 2.73
N ARG A 39 2.59 10.19 3.86
CA ARG A 39 2.49 11.64 4.11
C ARG A 39 3.86 12.27 4.33
N LYS A 40 4.76 11.60 5.03
CA LYS A 40 6.17 12.03 5.21
C LYS A 40 6.90 12.05 3.88
N ALA A 41 6.73 11.01 3.06
CA ALA A 41 7.31 10.93 1.71
C ALA A 41 6.89 12.12 0.84
N LYS A 42 5.60 12.50 0.89
CA LYS A 42 5.09 13.70 0.19
C LYS A 42 5.83 14.98 0.59
N LYS A 43 6.26 15.09 1.86
CA LYS A 43 7.00 16.25 2.39
C LYS A 43 8.52 16.09 2.33
N ASN A 44 9.01 14.98 1.78
CA ASN A 44 10.41 14.57 1.82
C ASN A 44 11.00 14.50 3.24
N GLN A 45 10.20 14.03 4.21
CA GLN A 45 10.53 13.95 5.64
C GLN A 45 10.67 12.51 6.13
N THR A 46 10.99 11.57 5.24
CA THR A 46 11.19 10.16 5.61
C THR A 46 12.54 9.96 6.27
N THR A 47 12.57 9.14 7.31
CA THR A 47 13.81 8.55 7.83
C THR A 47 14.43 7.59 6.81
N GLU A 48 15.71 7.23 6.98
CA GLU A 48 16.38 6.24 6.13
C GLU A 48 15.62 4.90 6.09
N ARG A 49 15.16 4.42 7.25
CA ARG A 49 14.36 3.20 7.34
C ARG A 49 13.06 3.30 6.53
N GLU A 50 12.35 4.41 6.68
CA GLU A 50 11.10 4.66 5.95
C GLU A 50 11.34 4.78 4.44
N TYR A 51 12.47 5.35 4.03
CA TYR A 51 12.84 5.38 2.61
C TYR A 51 13.04 3.99 2.03
N TRP A 52 13.78 3.10 2.72
CA TRP A 52 14.00 1.74 2.24
C TRP A 52 12.70 0.93 2.22
N ALA A 53 11.81 1.19 3.17
CA ALA A 53 10.46 0.63 3.15
C ALA A 53 9.65 1.05 1.91
N LEU A 54 9.86 2.26 1.36
CA LEU A 54 9.23 2.70 0.11
C LEU A 54 9.78 1.94 -1.11
N TRP A 55 11.08 1.64 -1.16
CA TRP A 55 11.64 0.80 -2.23
C TRP A 55 11.10 -0.62 -2.19
N ARG A 56 11.07 -1.22 -0.99
CA ARG A 56 10.46 -2.53 -0.80
C ARG A 56 8.98 -2.52 -1.21
N LEU A 57 8.23 -1.48 -0.84
CA LEU A 57 6.84 -1.31 -1.29
C LEU A 57 6.70 -1.31 -2.81
N LEU A 58 7.55 -0.56 -3.52
CA LEU A 58 7.54 -0.55 -4.99
C LEU A 58 7.87 -1.94 -5.54
N HIS A 59 8.84 -2.62 -4.97
CA HIS A 59 9.20 -3.98 -5.35
C HIS A 59 8.03 -4.95 -5.18
N ASP A 60 7.40 -4.96 -4.00
CA ASP A 60 6.28 -5.86 -3.72
C ASP A 60 5.09 -5.58 -4.63
N LEU A 61 4.84 -4.32 -4.98
CA LEU A 61 3.82 -3.96 -5.97
C LEU A 61 4.17 -4.39 -7.39
N VAL A 62 5.43 -4.24 -7.80
CA VAL A 62 5.90 -4.74 -9.11
C VAL A 62 5.72 -6.27 -9.16
N LEU A 63 6.08 -6.98 -8.09
CA LEU A 63 5.87 -8.43 -8.01
C LEU A 63 4.39 -8.80 -8.06
N VAL A 64 3.52 -8.12 -7.31
CA VAL A 64 2.06 -8.33 -7.38
C VAL A 64 1.52 -8.08 -8.78
N MET A 65 2.08 -7.11 -9.50
CA MET A 65 1.66 -6.78 -10.86
C MET A 65 2.11 -7.80 -11.90
N LEU A 66 3.34 -8.31 -11.76
CA LEU A 66 3.88 -9.39 -12.59
C LEU A 66 3.20 -10.73 -12.28
N ALA A 67 2.91 -10.97 -11.01
CA ALA A 67 2.21 -12.12 -10.51
C ALA A 67 0.71 -11.99 -10.76
N ASP A 68 0.29 -11.81 -12.02
CA ASP A 68 -1.08 -12.15 -12.43
C ASP A 68 -1.43 -13.65 -12.16
N PHE A 69 -0.50 -14.39 -11.54
CA PHE A 69 -0.55 -15.72 -10.97
C PHE A 69 -0.86 -15.65 -9.47
N GLU A 70 -1.75 -16.53 -9.00
CA GLU A 70 -2.27 -16.59 -7.63
C GLU A 70 -1.25 -16.22 -6.54
N VAL A 71 -1.50 -15.11 -5.85
CA VAL A 71 -0.68 -14.68 -4.72
C VAL A 71 -0.96 -15.62 -3.55
N ASP A 72 0.03 -16.42 -3.16
CA ASP A 72 -0.02 -17.16 -1.90
C ASP A 72 0.06 -16.18 -0.74
N MET A 73 -1.09 -15.94 -0.11
CA MET A 73 -1.21 -15.04 1.03
C MET A 73 -0.39 -15.49 2.23
N GLN A 74 -0.24 -16.80 2.46
CA GLN A 74 0.57 -17.31 3.58
C GLN A 74 2.05 -17.07 3.33
N GLU A 75 2.51 -17.27 2.11
CA GLU A 75 3.90 -17.00 1.74
C GLU A 75 4.22 -15.50 1.77
N MET A 76 3.29 -14.66 1.28
CA MET A 76 3.43 -13.20 1.39
C MET A 76 3.46 -12.73 2.84
N GLU A 77 2.62 -13.30 3.72
CA GLU A 77 2.65 -13.00 5.16
C GLU A 77 3.95 -13.47 5.82
N ARG A 78 4.48 -14.64 5.44
CA ARG A 78 5.76 -15.17 5.94
C ARG A 78 6.93 -14.26 5.55
N LEU A 79 6.99 -13.87 4.27
CA LEU A 79 8.02 -12.98 3.72
C LEU A 79 7.92 -11.55 4.28
N ASN A 80 6.72 -11.12 4.66
CA ASN A 80 6.45 -9.83 5.31
C ASN A 80 6.33 -9.90 6.84
N SER A 81 6.85 -10.97 7.46
CA SER A 81 7.02 -11.01 8.92
C SER A 81 7.92 -9.87 9.40
N LYS A 82 7.72 -9.42 10.64
CA LYS A 82 8.43 -8.25 11.16
C LYS A 82 9.95 -8.46 11.11
N GLU A 83 10.39 -9.65 11.47
CA GLU A 83 11.80 -10.05 11.50
C GLU A 83 12.39 -10.08 10.08
N ALA A 84 11.66 -10.65 9.11
CA ALA A 84 12.10 -10.67 7.70
C ALA A 84 12.14 -9.26 7.09
N VAL A 85 11.19 -8.39 7.48
CA VAL A 85 11.20 -6.98 7.09
C VAL A 85 12.41 -6.26 7.66
N GLU A 86 12.65 -6.38 8.97
CA GLU A 86 13.76 -5.71 9.62
C GLU A 86 15.12 -6.20 9.12
N SER A 87 15.28 -7.51 8.90
CA SER A 87 16.51 -8.05 8.32
C SER A 87 16.72 -7.60 6.87
N GLY A 88 15.66 -7.59 6.05
CA GLY A 88 15.77 -7.20 4.64
C GLY A 88 16.07 -5.72 4.45
N LEU A 89 15.51 -4.85 5.31
CA LEU A 89 15.76 -3.40 5.27
C LEU A 89 17.19 -3.00 5.66
N LEU A 90 17.98 -3.95 6.18
CA LEU A 90 19.37 -3.75 6.54
C LEU A 90 20.35 -4.39 5.54
N ASP A 91 19.85 -5.05 4.48
CA ASP A 91 20.67 -5.75 3.50
C ASP A 91 20.89 -4.88 2.23
N PRO A 92 22.11 -4.33 2.03
CA PRO A 92 22.41 -3.49 0.88
C PRO A 92 22.39 -4.25 -0.45
N LYS A 93 22.70 -5.56 -0.45
CA LYS A 93 22.68 -6.38 -1.67
C LYS A 93 21.25 -6.63 -2.12
N LEU A 94 20.37 -6.92 -1.18
CA LEU A 94 18.94 -7.05 -1.46
C LEU A 94 18.36 -5.75 -2.02
N HIS A 95 18.71 -4.60 -1.43
CA HIS A 95 18.26 -3.31 -1.93
C HIS A 95 18.69 -3.05 -3.38
N ALA A 96 19.93 -3.39 -3.74
CA ALA A 96 20.42 -3.20 -5.11
C ALA A 96 19.57 -4.00 -6.12
N VAL A 97 19.31 -5.27 -5.83
CA VAL A 97 18.48 -6.14 -6.69
C VAL A 97 17.04 -5.63 -6.78
N GLN A 98 16.44 -5.25 -5.64
CA GLN A 98 15.08 -4.69 -5.61
C GLN A 98 14.98 -3.41 -6.43
N MET A 99 15.95 -2.50 -6.30
CA MET A 99 15.98 -1.25 -7.04
C MET A 99 16.11 -1.47 -8.54
N GLU A 100 17.00 -2.37 -8.96
CA GLU A 100 17.21 -2.70 -10.38
C GLU A 100 15.95 -3.29 -11.00
N LEU A 101 15.32 -4.25 -10.32
CA LEU A 101 14.07 -4.87 -10.78
C LEU A 101 12.94 -3.84 -10.89
N VAL A 102 12.75 -3.01 -9.87
CA VAL A 102 11.73 -1.95 -9.88
C VAL A 102 11.99 -0.97 -11.02
N LYS A 103 13.23 -0.51 -11.18
CA LYS A 103 13.59 0.42 -12.27
C LYS A 103 13.31 -0.21 -13.64
N PHE A 104 13.71 -1.45 -13.86
CA PHE A 104 13.49 -2.14 -15.12
C PHE A 104 12.00 -2.19 -15.50
N TYR A 105 11.16 -2.71 -14.60
CA TYR A 105 9.73 -2.86 -14.89
C TYR A 105 8.97 -1.54 -14.95
N LEU A 106 9.31 -0.57 -14.09
CA LEU A 106 8.69 0.75 -14.19
C LEU A 106 9.05 1.45 -15.51
N TYR A 107 10.27 1.28 -16.00
CA TYR A 107 10.67 1.82 -17.29
C TYR A 107 9.90 1.13 -18.43
N GLU A 108 9.84 -0.20 -18.40
CA GLU A 108 9.12 -1.00 -19.39
C GLU A 108 7.62 -0.68 -19.43
N TRP A 109 6.99 -0.50 -18.26
CA TRP A 109 5.58 -0.09 -18.17
C TRP A 109 5.33 1.40 -18.47
N GLY A 110 6.38 2.20 -18.75
CA GLY A 110 6.26 3.57 -19.23
C GLY A 110 6.24 4.65 -18.14
N PHE A 111 6.73 4.38 -16.94
CA PHE A 111 6.98 5.42 -15.94
C PHE A 111 8.24 6.21 -16.31
N VAL A 112 8.10 7.30 -17.07
CA VAL A 112 9.23 8.11 -17.57
C VAL A 112 9.58 9.26 -16.62
N CYS A 113 10.11 8.95 -15.44
CA CYS A 113 10.63 9.95 -14.49
C CYS A 113 12.16 9.93 -14.45
N THR A 114 12.82 10.89 -15.09
CA THR A 114 14.30 10.92 -15.19
C THR A 114 15.00 10.94 -13.82
N ALA A 115 14.43 11.65 -12.85
CA ALA A 115 14.95 11.69 -11.48
C ALA A 115 14.92 10.32 -10.77
N PHE A 116 14.05 9.40 -11.21
CA PHE A 116 13.95 8.04 -10.64
C PHE A 116 15.08 7.13 -11.15
N TYR A 117 15.50 7.30 -12.41
CA TYR A 117 16.51 6.45 -13.06
C TYR A 117 17.92 7.02 -13.03
N SER A 118 18.09 8.26 -12.58
CA SER A 118 19.40 8.91 -12.51
C SER A 118 20.39 8.14 -11.63
N ASP A 119 21.58 7.88 -12.16
CA ASP A 119 22.71 7.32 -11.40
C ASP A 119 23.50 8.40 -10.65
N ALA A 120 23.30 9.67 -10.99
CA ALA A 120 24.02 10.79 -10.39
C ALA A 120 23.51 11.15 -8.98
N ALA A 121 22.24 10.86 -8.68
CA ALA A 121 21.63 11.20 -7.40
C ALA A 121 20.56 10.19 -7.01
N ARG A 122 20.55 9.83 -5.72
CA ARG A 122 19.47 9.04 -5.12
C ARG A 122 18.13 9.78 -5.28
N PRO A 123 17.07 9.12 -5.76
CA PRO A 123 15.76 9.76 -5.90
C PRO A 123 15.22 10.19 -4.54
N SER A 124 14.47 11.29 -4.50
CA SER A 124 13.81 11.73 -3.28
C SER A 124 12.65 10.80 -2.92
N SER A 125 12.24 10.80 -1.65
CA SER A 125 11.06 10.01 -1.23
C SER A 125 9.76 10.47 -1.93
N GLN A 126 9.71 11.72 -2.41
CA GLN A 126 8.62 12.21 -3.25
C GLN A 126 8.59 11.52 -4.61
N VAL A 127 9.76 11.29 -5.22
CA VAL A 127 9.89 10.58 -6.50
C VAL A 127 9.48 9.11 -6.33
N LEU A 128 9.82 8.47 -5.21
CA LEU A 128 9.32 7.13 -4.88
C LEU A 128 7.81 7.10 -4.69
N LEU A 129 7.25 8.10 -3.99
CA LEU A 129 5.80 8.22 -3.82
C LEU A 129 5.09 8.45 -5.17
N LEU A 130 5.71 9.18 -6.09
CA LEU A 130 5.19 9.38 -7.45
C LEU A 130 5.16 8.06 -8.22
N ALA A 131 6.23 7.27 -8.17
CA ALA A 131 6.27 5.93 -8.78
C ALA A 131 5.18 5.01 -8.19
N PHE A 132 4.99 5.06 -6.87
CA PHE A 132 3.94 4.31 -6.19
C PHE A 132 2.55 4.73 -6.64
N ALA A 133 2.28 6.03 -6.67
CA ALA A 133 0.98 6.57 -7.11
C ALA A 133 0.71 6.23 -8.57
N TRP A 134 1.73 6.31 -9.43
CA TRP A 134 1.67 5.90 -10.82
C TRP A 134 1.33 4.41 -10.94
N LEU A 135 2.03 3.53 -10.23
CA LEU A 135 1.72 2.10 -10.22
C LEU A 135 0.26 1.87 -9.85
N VAL A 136 -0.20 2.39 -8.72
CA VAL A 136 -1.58 2.22 -8.25
C VAL A 136 -2.61 2.73 -9.27
N ALA A 137 -2.30 3.82 -9.99
CA ALA A 137 -3.18 4.39 -11.00
C ALA A 137 -3.26 3.54 -12.29
N PHE A 138 -2.14 2.96 -12.74
CA PHE A 138 -2.05 2.27 -14.04
C PHE A 138 -2.22 0.74 -13.94
N SER A 139 -2.15 0.17 -12.74
CA SER A 139 -2.20 -1.27 -12.48
C SER A 139 -3.59 -1.91 -12.41
N ARG A 140 -4.67 -1.12 -12.43
CA ARG A 140 -6.00 -1.57 -11.97
C ARG A 140 -5.97 -2.20 -10.57
N PHE A 141 -5.04 -1.78 -9.71
CA PHE A 141 -4.80 -2.36 -8.38
C PHE A 141 -6.09 -2.56 -7.57
N PHE A 142 -6.93 -1.53 -7.47
CA PHE A 142 -8.17 -1.61 -6.70
C PHE A 142 -9.23 -2.54 -7.31
N GLU A 143 -9.23 -2.71 -8.64
CA GLU A 143 -10.10 -3.67 -9.33
C GLU A 143 -9.69 -5.10 -8.98
N LYS A 144 -8.38 -5.40 -9.05
CA LYS A 144 -7.83 -6.70 -8.66
C LYS A 144 -8.08 -7.04 -7.19
N GLN A 145 -8.02 -6.04 -6.31
CA GLN A 145 -8.21 -6.21 -4.86
C GLN A 145 -9.67 -6.05 -4.38
N GLN A 146 -10.62 -5.86 -5.30
CA GLN A 146 -12.01 -5.54 -4.97
C GLN A 146 -12.67 -6.58 -4.07
N ARG A 147 -12.46 -7.88 -4.32
CA ARG A 147 -13.06 -8.96 -3.51
C ARG A 147 -12.65 -8.88 -2.04
N TYR A 148 -11.35 -8.77 -1.78
CA TYR A 148 -10.82 -8.63 -0.42
C TYR A 148 -11.34 -7.35 0.27
N ILE A 149 -11.35 -6.21 -0.44
CA ILE A 149 -11.84 -4.95 0.11
C ILE A 149 -13.33 -5.04 0.50
N LEU A 150 -14.14 -5.75 -0.29
CA LEU A 150 -15.56 -5.95 -0.01
C LEU A 150 -15.80 -6.98 1.11
N GLU A 151 -15.06 -8.08 1.13
CA GLU A 151 -15.15 -9.12 2.17
C GLU A 151 -14.78 -8.57 3.54
N VAL A 152 -13.69 -7.80 3.64
CA VAL A 152 -13.31 -7.11 4.88
C VAL A 152 -14.46 -6.21 5.33
N ARG A 153 -15.02 -5.37 4.46
CA ARG A 153 -16.18 -4.52 4.81
C ARG A 153 -17.38 -5.33 5.30
N ALA A 154 -17.68 -6.47 4.67
CA ALA A 154 -18.78 -7.34 5.09
C ALA A 154 -18.54 -7.98 6.46
N MET A 155 -17.30 -8.39 6.75
CA MET A 155 -16.89 -8.86 8.09
C MET A 155 -17.05 -7.76 9.14
N TRP A 156 -16.64 -6.53 8.85
CA TRP A 156 -16.83 -5.39 9.79
C TRP A 156 -18.31 -5.07 10.01
N MET A 157 -19.15 -5.11 8.97
CA MET A 157 -20.60 -4.93 9.12
C MET A 157 -21.24 -6.05 9.96
N SER A 158 -20.74 -7.27 9.84
CA SER A 158 -21.22 -8.42 10.60
C SER A 158 -20.76 -8.38 12.06
N ALA A 159 -19.51 -7.97 12.31
CA ALA A 159 -18.96 -7.77 13.64
C ALA A 159 -19.65 -6.61 14.38
N PHE A 160 -19.96 -5.51 13.69
CA PHE A 160 -20.76 -4.42 14.26
C PHE A 160 -22.19 -4.86 14.58
N ARG A 161 -22.82 -5.70 13.76
CA ARG A 161 -24.13 -6.30 14.07
C ARG A 161 -24.07 -7.25 15.27
N CYS A 162 -22.99 -8.03 15.42
CA CYS A 162 -22.81 -8.88 16.60
C CYS A 162 -22.57 -8.07 17.88
N CYS A 163 -21.83 -6.96 17.84
CA CYS A 163 -21.66 -6.08 19.00
C CYS A 163 -22.95 -5.33 19.38
N PHE A 164 -23.88 -5.09 18.44
CA PHE A 164 -25.19 -4.50 18.73
C PHE A 164 -26.30 -5.51 19.05
N CYS A 165 -26.03 -6.82 18.99
CA CYS A 165 -26.95 -7.87 19.45
C CYS A 165 -26.68 -8.31 20.90
N VAL A 166 -25.71 -7.68 21.59
CA VAL A 166 -25.48 -7.88 23.03
C VAL A 166 -25.64 -6.53 23.75
N CYS A 167 -26.85 -5.98 23.73
CA CYS A 167 -27.37 -4.95 24.65
C CYS A 167 -28.89 -5.09 24.68
#